data_AF-A0A9E1WRY5-F1
#
_entry.id   AF-A0A9E1WRY5-F1
#
_cell.length_a   1.000
_cell.length_b   1.000
_cell.length_c   1.000
_cell.angle_alpha   90.00
_cell.angle_beta   90.00
_cell.angle_gamma   90.00
#
_symmetry.space_group_name_H-M   'P 1'
#
loop_
_entity.id
_entity.type
_entity.pdbx_description
1 polymer ?
#
loop_
_entity_poly.entity_id
_entity_poly.type
_entity_poly.pdbx_seq_one_letter_code
_entity_poly.pdbx_strand_id
1 'polypeptide(L)' 'MTNRFLTRNIPVNRDDRKTVSYEEYVAAGGYQTLKQVLQMKPEEVVDIVKAAELRGRGGAGFP' A
#
# COMPACT_ATOMS: atom_id res chain seq x y z
N MET A 1 -14.26 -14.45 -3.88
CA MET A 1 -13.79 -13.19 -4.48
C MET A 1 -12.41 -12.87 -3.90
N THR A 2 -11.37 -12.72 -4.71
CA THR A 2 -10.00 -12.46 -4.22
C THR A 2 -9.90 -11.05 -3.66
N ASN A 3 -9.57 -10.92 -2.37
CA ASN A 3 -9.48 -9.63 -1.70
C ASN A 3 -8.21 -8.88 -2.16
N ARG A 4 -8.38 -7.78 -2.92
CA ARG A 4 -7.27 -7.06 -3.57
C ARG A 4 -6.70 -5.98 -2.66
N PHE A 5 -6.13 -6.35 -1.51
CA PHE A 5 -5.68 -5.36 -0.52
C PHE A 5 -4.71 -4.30 -1.07
N LEU A 6 -3.74 -4.72 -1.89
CA LEU A 6 -2.71 -3.83 -2.48
C LEU A 6 -3.20 -3.05 -3.71
N THR A 7 -4.11 -3.63 -4.50
CA THR A 7 -4.55 -3.06 -5.78
C THR A 7 -6.02 -2.64 -5.77
N ARG A 8 -6.62 -2.47 -4.58
CA ARG A 8 -8.04 -2.13 -4.41
C ARG A 8 -8.47 -0.88 -5.17
N ASN A 9 -7.56 0.10 -5.29
CA ASN A 9 -7.80 1.38 -5.95
C ASN A 9 -7.30 1.41 -7.40
N ILE A 10 -6.88 0.25 -7.96
CA ILE A 10 -6.38 0.15 -9.33
C ILE A 10 -7.42 -0.61 -10.16
N PRO A 11 -8.06 0.06 -11.14
CA PRO A 11 -8.98 -0.60 -12.06
C PRO A 11 -8.33 -1.80 -12.76
N VAL A 12 -9.09 -2.90 -12.83
CA VAL A 12 -8.63 -4.15 -13.47
C VAL A 12 -8.41 -3.91 -14.95
N ASN A 13 -9.42 -3.36 -15.61
CA ASN A 13 -9.35 -2.93 -16.98
C ASN A 13 -8.40 -1.73 -17.08
N ARG A 14 -7.56 -1.74 -18.10
CA ARG A 14 -6.55 -0.70 -18.33
C ARG A 14 -7.19 0.59 -18.84
N ASP A 15 -8.26 0.48 -19.61
CA ASP A 15 -8.93 1.63 -20.22
C ASP A 15 -9.61 2.52 -19.17
N ASP A 16 -9.94 1.93 -18.02
CA ASP A 16 -10.53 2.64 -16.87
C ASP A 16 -9.48 3.34 -15.99
N ARG A 17 -8.19 3.14 -16.26
CA ARG A 17 -7.11 3.73 -15.45
C ARG A 17 -6.90 5.18 -15.86
N LYS A 18 -6.83 6.04 -14.86
CA LYS A 18 -6.49 7.45 -15.03
C LYS A 18 -5.37 7.86 -14.09
N THR A 19 -4.74 8.99 -14.39
CA THR A 19 -3.90 9.68 -13.42
C THR A 19 -4.78 10.12 -12.25
N VAL A 20 -4.25 9.94 -11.03
CA VAL A 20 -4.90 10.36 -9.80
C VAL A 20 -4.27 11.68 -9.38
N SER A 21 -5.10 12.72 -9.22
CA SER A 21 -4.64 14.01 -8.71
C SER A 21 -4.25 13.90 -7.23
N TYR A 22 -3.51 14.91 -6.74
CA TYR A 22 -3.13 14.98 -5.33
C TYR A 22 -4.38 14.99 -4.43
N GLU A 23 -5.37 15.82 -4.78
CA GLU A 23 -6.60 15.99 -4.02
C GLU A 23 -7.41 14.70 -3.96
N GLU A 24 -7.52 13.99 -5.08
CA GLU A 24 -8.19 12.68 -5.13
C GLU A 24 -7.47 11.64 -4.28
N TYR A 25 -6.14 11.61 -4.30
CA TYR A 25 -5.36 10.70 -3.47
C TYR A 25 -5.59 10.96 -1.97
N VAL A 26 -5.55 12.24 -1.57
CA VAL A 26 -5.82 12.65 -0.19
C VAL A 26 -7.26 12.34 0.22
N ALA A 27 -8.24 12.64 -0.63
CA ALA A 27 -9.66 12.36 -0.39
C ALA A 27 -9.95 10.86 -0.25
N ALA A 28 -9.20 10.00 -0.96
CA ALA A 28 -9.27 8.54 -0.84
C ALA A 28 -8.56 7.97 0.41
N GLY A 29 -8.07 8.83 1.31
CA GLY A 29 -7.38 8.44 2.54
C GLY A 29 -5.86 8.35 2.41
N GLY A 30 -5.28 8.88 1.33
CA GLY A 30 -3.85 9.01 1.15
C GLY A 30 -3.16 9.70 2.34
N TYR A 31 -1.93 9.30 2.62
CA TYR A 31 -1.11 9.78 3.75
C TYR A 31 -1.62 9.52 5.17
N GLN A 32 -2.83 9.00 5.39
CA GLN A 32 -3.33 8.74 6.74
C GLN A 32 -2.43 7.75 7.49
N THR A 33 -2.08 6.63 6.88
CA THR A 33 -1.16 5.64 7.47
C THR A 33 0.25 6.18 7.62
N LEU A 34 0.73 7.01 6.69
CA LEU A 34 2.05 7.65 6.84
C LEU A 34 2.11 8.50 8.11
N LYS A 35 1.09 9.33 8.36
CA LYS A 35 1.00 10.15 9.58
C LYS A 35 1.05 9.30 10.85
N GLN A 36 0.35 8.17 10.86
CA GLN A 36 0.36 7.22 11.99
C GLN A 36 1.74 6.59 12.18
N VAL A 37 2.34 6.07 11.11
CA VAL A 37 3.63 5.37 11.14
C VAL A 37 4.78 6.30 11.54
N LEU A 38 4.71 7.59 11.18
CA LEU A 38 5.70 8.58 11.62
C LEU A 38 5.72 8.83 13.14
N GLN A 39 4.70 8.39 13.87
CA GLN A 39 4.67 8.44 15.34
C GLN A 39 5.19 7.15 15.99
N MET A 40 5.53 6.13 15.19
CA MET A 40 6.05 4.85 15.66
C MET A 40 7.58 4.85 15.63
N LYS A 41 8.19 3.98 16.43
CA LYS A 41 9.61 3.69 16.29
C LYS A 41 9.86 2.88 15.01
N PRO A 42 11.00 3.07 14.32
CA PRO A 42 11.33 2.32 13.12
C PRO A 42 11.23 0.80 13.31
N GLU A 43 11.61 0.28 14.48
CA GLU A 43 11.60 -1.16 14.77
C GLU A 43 10.18 -1.74 14.77
N GLU A 44 9.21 -0.98 15.29
CA GLU A 44 7.80 -1.40 15.32
C GLU A 44 7.23 -1.54 13.89
N VAL A 45 7.65 -0.66 12.98
CA VAL A 45 7.26 -0.73 11.55
C VAL A 45 7.87 -1.96 10.89
N VAL A 46 9.14 -2.25 11.18
CA VAL A 46 9.83 -3.44 10.68
C VAL A 46 9.14 -4.72 11.16
N ASP A 47 8.74 -4.78 12.43
CA ASP A 47 8.07 -5.94 13.01
C ASP A 47 6.68 -6.17 12.40
N ILE A 48 5.93 -5.10 12.10
CA ILE A 48 4.67 -5.19 11.35
C ILE A 48 4.88 -5.82 9.97
N VAL A 49 5.90 -5.38 9.22
CA VAL A 49 6.17 -5.90 7.88
C VAL A 49 6.61 -7.37 7.92
N LYS A 50 7.46 -7.73 8.89
CA LYS A 50 7.88 -9.13 9.11
C LYS A 50 6.67 -10.01 9.44
N ALA A 51 5.80 -9.57 10.35
CA ALA A 51 4.60 -10.30 10.74
C ALA A 51 3.59 -10.46 9.58
N ALA A 52 3.60 -9.55 8.60
CA ALA A 52 2.76 -9.62 7.41
C ALA A 52 3.31 -10.59 6.32
N GLU A 53 4.47 -11.20 6.53
CA GLU A 53 5.13 -12.11 5.57
C GLU A 53 5.24 -11.52 4.15
N LEU A 54 5.48 -10.21 4.06
CA LEU A 54 5.51 -9.50 2.78
C LEU A 54 6.74 -9.85 1.96
N ARG A 55 6.56 -10.67 0.92
CA ARG A 55 7.68 -11.00 0.00
C ARG A 55 8.04 -9.90 -1.01
N GLY A 56 9.31 -9.82 -1.38
CA GLY A 56 9.79 -8.96 -2.46
C GLY A 56 9.10 -9.27 -3.81
N ARG A 57 8.48 -8.26 -4.43
CA ARG A 57 7.76 -8.39 -5.72
C ARG A 57 8.65 -8.18 -6.95
N GLY A 58 9.96 -8.03 -6.77
CA GLY A 58 10.95 -7.91 -7.86
C GLY A 58 11.37 -9.24 -8.50
N GLY A 59 10.78 -10.37 -8.07
CA GLY A 59 11.03 -11.71 -8.65
C GLY A 59 11.80 -12.67 -7.73
N ALA A 60 12.67 -12.16 -6.85
CA ALA A 60 13.45 -13.00 -5.92
C ALA A 60 12.63 -13.58 -4.76
N GLY A 61 11.51 -12.96 -4.38
CA GLY A 61 10.60 -13.48 -3.36
C GLY A 61 11.16 -13.52 -1.93
N PHE A 62 12.21 -12.76 -1.63
CA PHE A 62 12.80 -12.66 -0.29
C PHE A 62 11.75 -12.14 0.73
N PRO A 63 11.69 -12.71 1.95
CA PRO A 63 10.83 -12.21 3.03
C PRO A 63 11.22 -10.82 3.56
#